data_AF-A0A847RRR7-F1
#
_entry.id   AF-A0A847RRR7-F1
#
_cell.length_a   1.000
_cell.length_b   1.000
_cell.length_c   1.000
_cell.angle_alpha   90.00
_cell.angle_beta   90.00
_cell.angle_gamma   90.00
#
_symmetry.space_group_name_H-M   'P 1'
#
loop_
_entity.id
_entity.type
_entity.pdbx_description
1 polymer ?
#
loop_
_entity_poly.entity_id
_entity_poly.type
_entity_poly.pdbx_seq_one_letter_code
_entity_poly.pdbx_strand_id
1 'polypeptide(L)'
;MKKIALYTLLCATVVASCRKDNSLDIPVEPSFPDPSKQLDSFKTILGTAPDGWVGALVPGSSNQLFSVYLQLDNGKGEATLYSDLSATSAATPSKSPFNVYVTQKVNPTISFGAGSQLGDIKLVTKRGVDTAYAFRYVSGDTLVLLGNKYSDELRLVKAGAQVKTAYTSGKLQAVISQATDFINNAGYLSLKQNNAPTMVYFNVSDKSVGFAAVANDIKTSAGSGYAYTTTGILLRHPVQAGGQAFTTLNWDSDALNFYATVDKAKAYLEQGALPPLPAHYLLGTELSGLQTLPSPGSLALPGWSTDFKAIWNDMANKFKARGFPLSKVVFDFQVPGVLNVNITFASYVGRYSFKYTRTANGVYTFTPLPFATDAQGSNANALSPQAKPLTDMLTNNRLAISYATFPGGFLIGYTSVDKPSIGFTSIW
;
A
#
# COMPACT_ATOMS: atom_id res chain seq x y z
N MET A 1 95.78 16.15 -19.85
CA MET A 1 95.35 16.04 -18.44
C MET A 1 94.33 17.10 -18.00
N LYS A 2 94.35 18.36 -18.51
CA LYS A 2 93.38 19.41 -18.12
C LYS A 2 91.91 19.16 -18.50
N LYS A 3 91.62 18.37 -19.54
CA LYS A 3 90.24 18.06 -19.96
C LYS A 3 89.55 17.03 -19.07
N ILE A 4 90.29 16.09 -18.48
CA ILE A 4 89.73 15.06 -17.60
C ILE A 4 89.23 15.68 -16.29
N ALA A 5 90.00 16.58 -15.69
CA ALA A 5 89.60 17.28 -14.46
C ALA A 5 88.29 18.07 -14.61
N LEU A 6 88.05 18.66 -15.79
CA LEU A 6 86.80 19.40 -16.06
C LEU A 6 85.59 18.46 -16.16
N TYR A 7 85.75 17.30 -16.79
CA TYR A 7 84.67 16.30 -16.85
C TYR A 7 84.39 15.65 -15.50
N THR A 8 85.40 15.44 -14.65
CA THR A 8 85.20 14.94 -13.29
C THR A 8 84.47 15.96 -12.41
N LEU A 9 84.79 17.25 -12.55
CA LEU A 9 84.12 18.32 -11.80
C LEU A 9 82.66 18.49 -12.26
N LEU A 10 82.38 18.37 -13.57
CA LEU A 10 81.01 18.45 -14.10
C LEU A 10 80.15 17.26 -13.65
N CYS A 11 80.71 16.03 -13.66
CA CYS A 11 80.02 14.86 -13.11
C CYS A 11 79.75 14.97 -11.61
N ALA A 12 80.66 15.56 -10.83
CA ALA A 12 80.45 15.76 -9.38
C ALA A 12 79.30 16.73 -9.06
N THR A 13 79.01 17.70 -9.94
CA THR A 13 77.88 18.63 -9.75
C THR A 13 76.50 18.01 -10.05
N VAL A 14 76.43 16.97 -10.89
CA VAL A 14 75.16 16.31 -11.25
C VAL A 14 74.68 15.35 -10.15
N VAL A 15 75.59 14.72 -9.39
CA VAL A 15 75.21 13.87 -8.23
C VAL A 15 74.88 14.66 -6.97
N ALA A 16 75.18 15.96 -6.90
CA ALA A 16 74.86 16.80 -5.74
C ALA A 16 73.45 17.43 -5.78
N SER A 17 72.72 17.37 -6.91
CA SER A 17 71.39 17.99 -7.04
C SER A 17 70.21 17.06 -6.70
N CYS A 18 70.48 15.82 -6.30
CA CYS A 18 69.47 14.88 -5.80
C CYS A 18 69.46 14.84 -4.27
N ARG A 19 69.23 15.99 -3.61
CA ARG A 19 68.57 15.95 -2.31
C ARG A 19 67.09 15.74 -2.58
N LYS A 20 66.64 14.49 -2.42
CA LYS A 20 65.23 14.18 -2.37
C LYS A 20 64.70 14.76 -1.06
N ASP A 21 64.27 16.02 -1.10
CA ASP A 21 63.46 16.60 -0.03
C ASP A 21 62.15 15.80 0.01
N ASN A 22 62.11 14.81 0.90
CA ASN A 22 60.89 14.07 1.23
C ASN A 22 59.97 14.89 2.16
N SER A 23 60.12 16.21 2.22
CA SER A 23 59.33 17.08 3.11
C SER A 23 58.42 18.04 2.34
N LEU A 24 57.76 17.55 1.28
CA LEU A 24 56.42 18.05 0.98
C LEU A 24 55.47 17.41 2.00
N ASP A 25 55.63 17.80 3.26
CA ASP A 25 54.59 17.65 4.28
C ASP A 25 53.56 18.73 3.94
N ILE A 26 52.78 18.47 2.88
CA ILE A 26 51.57 19.23 2.61
C ILE A 26 50.65 18.82 3.76
N PRO A 27 50.28 19.72 4.69
CA PRO A 27 49.31 19.40 5.71
C PRO A 27 48.01 19.05 4.98
N VAL A 28 47.75 17.75 4.82
CA VAL A 28 46.48 17.26 4.32
C VAL A 28 45.50 17.54 5.44
N GLU A 29 44.72 18.62 5.30
CA GLU A 29 43.57 18.83 6.15
C GLU A 29 42.75 17.53 6.13
N PRO A 30 42.44 16.95 7.31
CA PRO A 30 41.60 15.77 7.36
C PRO A 30 40.32 16.05 6.60
N SER A 31 40.06 15.27 5.54
CA SER A 31 38.84 15.45 4.73
C SER A 31 37.56 15.17 5.53
N PHE A 32 37.69 14.62 6.74
CA PHE A 32 36.61 14.31 7.66
C PHE A 32 36.94 14.82 9.07
N PRO A 33 35.93 15.28 9.83
CA PRO A 33 36.11 15.62 11.24
C PRO A 33 36.62 14.41 12.04
N ASP A 34 37.30 14.69 13.16
CA ASP A 34 37.77 13.66 14.09
C ASP A 34 36.63 12.71 14.47
N PRO A 35 36.71 11.41 14.08
CA PRO A 35 35.65 10.44 14.33
C PRO A 35 35.34 10.28 15.82
N SER A 36 36.32 10.54 16.69
CA SER A 36 36.16 10.49 18.14
C SER A 36 35.20 11.58 18.61
N LYS A 37 35.39 12.81 18.12
CA LYS A 37 34.50 13.95 18.45
C LYS A 37 33.09 13.75 17.90
N GLN A 38 32.96 13.18 16.70
CA GLN A 38 31.65 12.86 16.12
C GLN A 38 30.94 11.77 16.93
N LEU A 39 31.67 10.74 17.38
CA LEU A 39 31.14 9.69 18.23
C LEU A 39 30.65 10.24 19.58
N ASP A 40 31.43 11.11 20.22
CA ASP A 40 31.07 11.71 21.51
C ASP A 40 29.85 12.62 21.35
N SER A 41 29.81 13.46 20.31
CA SER A 41 28.63 14.25 19.98
C SER A 41 27.40 13.38 19.76
N PHE A 42 27.55 12.24 19.08
CA PHE A 42 26.43 11.32 18.85
C PHE A 42 25.93 10.66 20.14
N LYS A 43 26.84 10.25 21.04
CA LYS A 43 26.48 9.75 22.38
C LYS A 43 25.75 10.82 23.20
N THR A 44 26.19 12.07 23.16
CA THR A 44 25.50 13.18 23.82
C THR A 44 24.09 13.34 23.26
N ILE A 45 23.92 13.34 21.93
CA ILE A 45 22.60 13.43 21.28
C ILE A 45 21.68 12.30 21.77
N LEU A 46 22.15 11.05 21.73
CA LEU A 46 21.38 9.88 22.19
C LEU A 46 20.94 10.01 23.66
N GLY A 47 21.79 10.62 24.50
CA GLY A 47 21.52 10.88 25.92
C GLY A 47 20.55 12.03 26.20
N THR A 48 20.17 12.85 25.21
CA THR A 48 19.24 13.98 25.42
C THR A 48 17.78 13.59 25.60
N ALA A 49 17.46 12.30 25.46
CA ALA A 49 16.10 11.76 25.50
C ALA A 49 15.95 10.74 26.65
N PRO A 50 15.92 11.19 27.92
CA PRO A 50 15.84 10.30 29.08
C PRO A 50 14.55 9.47 29.14
N ASP A 51 13.48 9.98 28.52
CA ASP A 51 12.20 9.29 28.34
C ASP A 51 12.14 8.47 27.05
N GLY A 52 13.27 8.28 26.36
CA GLY A 52 13.37 7.47 25.15
C GLY A 52 13.09 8.23 23.86
N TRP A 53 12.98 7.48 22.77
CA TRP A 53 12.80 7.96 21.41
C TRP A 53 11.61 7.28 20.76
N VAL A 54 10.73 8.04 20.12
CA VAL A 54 9.71 7.51 19.22
C VAL A 54 10.30 7.44 17.83
N GLY A 55 10.37 6.23 17.29
CA GLY A 55 10.91 5.94 15.98
C GLY A 55 9.85 5.71 14.91
N ALA A 56 10.13 6.23 13.72
CA ALA A 56 9.53 5.82 12.47
C ALA A 56 10.62 5.13 11.63
N LEU A 57 10.44 3.82 11.41
CA LEU A 57 11.34 2.99 10.60
C LEU A 57 10.75 2.83 9.19
N VAL A 58 11.46 3.36 8.21
CA VAL A 58 11.12 3.29 6.79
C VAL A 58 12.15 2.41 6.08
N PRO A 59 11.79 1.16 5.71
CA PRO A 59 12.70 0.32 4.98
C PRO A 59 12.97 0.88 3.58
N GLY A 60 14.24 0.93 3.15
CA GLY A 60 14.67 1.72 1.98
C GLY A 60 14.02 1.28 0.66
N SER A 61 13.65 0.01 0.55
CA SER A 61 13.07 -0.62 -0.65
C SER A 61 11.59 -1.00 -0.50
N SER A 62 10.89 -0.52 0.53
CA SER A 62 9.53 -0.95 0.85
C SER A 62 8.57 0.23 0.97
N ASN A 63 7.28 -0.01 0.73
CA ASN A 63 6.23 0.95 1.08
C ASN A 63 5.79 0.85 2.56
N GLN A 64 6.32 -0.11 3.31
CA GLN A 64 5.96 -0.35 4.69
C GLN A 64 6.51 0.74 5.64
N LEU A 65 5.86 0.89 6.79
CA LEU A 65 6.28 1.76 7.88
C LEU A 65 6.11 0.99 9.20
N PHE A 66 7.05 1.19 10.12
CA PHE A 66 6.96 0.65 11.48
C PHE A 66 7.16 1.77 12.48
N SER A 67 6.35 1.75 13.54
CA SER A 67 6.61 2.55 14.73
C SER A 67 7.42 1.72 15.71
N VAL A 68 8.46 2.33 16.25
CA VAL A 68 9.24 1.77 17.34
C VAL A 68 9.31 2.78 18.48
N TYR A 69 9.46 2.32 19.71
CA TYR A 69 9.89 3.16 20.82
C TYR A 69 11.14 2.55 21.43
N LEU A 70 12.15 3.39 21.64
CA LEU A 70 13.48 3.00 22.08
C LEU A 70 13.82 3.71 23.39
N GLN A 71 14.17 2.95 24.42
CA GLN A 71 14.77 3.49 25.63
C GLN A 71 16.18 2.91 25.80
N LEU A 72 17.18 3.80 25.90
CA LEU A 72 18.58 3.43 26.08
C LEU A 72 18.96 3.55 27.55
N ASP A 73 19.44 2.46 28.14
CA ASP A 73 20.08 2.45 29.44
C ASP A 73 21.61 2.43 29.23
N ASN A 74 22.21 3.62 29.23
CA ASN A 74 23.66 3.78 29.05
C ASN A 74 24.47 3.11 30.18
N GLY A 75 23.90 2.98 31.39
CA GLY A 75 24.59 2.36 32.52
C GLY A 75 24.70 0.83 32.38
N LYS A 76 23.72 0.21 31.71
CA LYS A 76 23.69 -1.24 31.44
C LYS A 76 24.09 -1.63 30.01
N GLY A 77 24.17 -0.67 29.10
CA GLY A 77 24.35 -0.94 27.67
C GLY A 77 23.16 -1.68 27.05
N GLU A 78 21.95 -1.49 27.59
CA GLU A 78 20.73 -2.19 27.17
C GLU A 78 19.74 -1.22 26.49
N ALA A 79 19.15 -1.67 25.39
CA ALA A 79 18.06 -1.00 24.70
C ALA A 79 16.75 -1.77 24.95
N THR A 80 15.76 -1.07 25.50
CA THR A 80 14.38 -1.54 25.59
C THR A 80 13.61 -1.04 24.37
N LEU A 81 12.97 -1.95 23.64
CA LEU A 81 12.31 -1.69 22.35
C LEU A 81 10.87 -2.22 22.35
N TYR A 82 9.94 -1.34 22.02
CA TYR A 82 8.56 -1.68 21.64
C TYR A 82 8.41 -1.44 20.15
N SER A 83 7.58 -2.24 19.46
CA SER A 83 7.29 -2.02 18.05
C SER A 83 5.83 -2.32 17.74
N ASP A 84 5.35 -1.78 16.62
CA ASP A 84 4.02 -2.04 16.10
C ASP A 84 3.96 -3.24 15.14
N LEU A 85 4.93 -4.15 15.24
CA LEU A 85 4.98 -5.36 14.41
C LEU A 85 3.78 -6.28 14.69
N SER A 86 3.33 -6.33 15.94
CA SER A 86 2.21 -7.14 16.41
C SER A 86 1.68 -6.61 17.75
N ALA A 87 0.47 -7.03 18.14
CA ALA A 87 -0.04 -6.74 19.48
C ALA A 87 0.91 -7.24 20.59
N THR A 88 1.58 -8.38 20.38
CA THR A 88 2.57 -8.92 21.35
C THR A 88 3.81 -8.05 21.48
N SER A 89 4.40 -7.63 20.36
CA SER A 89 5.60 -6.77 20.38
C SER A 89 5.32 -5.35 20.89
N ALA A 90 4.07 -4.90 20.76
CA ALA A 90 3.58 -3.66 21.33
C ALA A 90 3.29 -3.74 22.84
N ALA A 91 3.02 -4.94 23.37
CA ALA A 91 2.75 -5.19 24.77
C ALA A 91 4.03 -5.48 25.57
N THR A 92 4.87 -6.35 25.02
CA THR A 92 6.05 -6.90 25.67
C THR A 92 7.29 -6.39 24.95
N PRO A 93 8.10 -5.51 25.58
CA PRO A 93 9.29 -4.99 24.93
C PRO A 93 10.37 -6.06 24.82
N SER A 94 11.19 -5.97 23.77
CA SER A 94 12.51 -6.61 23.79
C SER A 94 13.50 -5.83 24.63
N LYS A 95 14.45 -6.55 25.20
CA LYS A 95 15.68 -6.01 25.80
C LYS A 95 16.86 -6.61 25.07
N SER A 96 17.74 -5.74 24.57
CA SER A 96 18.90 -6.16 23.78
C SER A 96 20.09 -5.28 24.09
N PRO A 97 21.33 -5.81 24.06
CA PRO A 97 22.50 -4.95 24.19
C PRO A 97 22.57 -3.97 23.01
N PHE A 98 23.04 -2.76 23.24
CA PHE A 98 23.35 -1.82 22.17
C PHE A 98 24.79 -1.34 22.26
N ASN A 99 25.37 -1.00 21.10
CA ASN A 99 26.72 -0.45 21.01
C ASN A 99 26.71 0.82 20.18
N VAL A 100 27.55 1.78 20.56
CA VAL A 100 27.77 3.02 19.81
C VAL A 100 29.25 3.12 19.46
N TYR A 101 29.56 3.10 18.17
CA TYR A 101 30.93 3.03 17.65
C TYR A 101 31.02 3.70 16.28
N VAL A 102 32.22 3.79 15.70
CA VAL A 102 32.44 4.36 14.36
C VAL A 102 32.54 3.23 13.33
N THR A 103 31.73 3.30 12.27
CA THR A 103 31.87 2.44 11.08
C THR A 103 32.66 3.16 9.98
N GLN A 104 33.40 2.40 9.18
CA GLN A 104 34.21 2.91 8.06
C GLN A 104 35.17 4.05 8.43
N LYS A 105 35.57 4.13 9.71
CA LYS A 105 36.40 5.20 10.28
C LYS A 105 35.79 6.62 10.21
N VAL A 106 34.52 6.78 9.80
CA VAL A 106 33.91 8.11 9.62
C VAL A 106 32.48 8.24 10.13
N ASN A 107 31.72 7.15 10.28
CA ASN A 107 30.29 7.24 10.57
C ASN A 107 29.98 6.76 12.00
N PRO A 108 29.62 7.66 12.94
CA PRO A 108 29.04 7.26 14.21
C PRO A 108 27.82 6.37 13.98
N THR A 109 27.75 5.23 14.64
CA THR A 109 26.79 4.16 14.40
C THR A 109 26.27 3.64 15.71
N ILE A 110 24.96 3.43 15.81
CA ILE A 110 24.32 2.65 16.87
C ILE A 110 23.92 1.28 16.31
N SER A 111 24.23 0.20 17.02
CA SER A 111 23.77 -1.15 16.68
C SER A 111 23.03 -1.81 17.82
N PHE A 112 22.00 -2.56 17.48
CA PHE A 112 21.22 -3.37 18.40
C PHE A 112 21.60 -4.85 18.24
N GLY A 113 21.87 -5.50 19.36
CA GLY A 113 22.28 -6.90 19.40
C GLY A 113 21.12 -7.88 19.21
N ALA A 114 21.44 -9.16 19.34
CA ALA A 114 20.47 -10.24 19.28
C ALA A 114 19.37 -10.06 20.34
N GLY A 115 18.14 -10.48 19.99
CA GLY A 115 16.96 -10.31 20.84
C GLY A 115 16.23 -8.98 20.67
N SER A 116 16.78 -8.03 19.90
CA SER A 116 16.07 -6.81 19.51
C SER A 116 14.88 -7.12 18.61
N GLN A 117 13.72 -6.52 18.88
CA GLN A 117 12.54 -6.61 18.02
C GLN A 117 12.79 -6.10 16.58
N LEU A 118 13.81 -5.27 16.35
CA LEU A 118 14.21 -4.91 14.99
C LEU A 118 14.61 -6.15 14.17
N GLY A 119 15.22 -7.16 14.80
CA GLY A 119 15.56 -8.44 14.15
C GLY A 119 14.34 -9.25 13.71
N ASP A 120 13.20 -9.04 14.37
CA ASP A 120 11.95 -9.77 14.12
C ASP A 120 11.15 -9.18 12.96
N ILE A 121 11.35 -7.90 12.64
CA ILE A 121 10.65 -7.24 11.54
C ILE A 121 11.09 -7.88 10.21
N LYS A 122 10.16 -8.59 9.56
CA LYS A 122 10.31 -9.11 8.20
C LYS A 122 9.42 -8.32 7.26
N LEU A 123 10.01 -7.83 6.18
CA LEU A 123 9.29 -7.17 5.10
C LEU A 123 8.50 -8.20 4.29
N VAL A 124 7.57 -7.73 3.47
CA VAL A 124 6.82 -8.58 2.51
C VAL A 124 7.77 -9.36 1.60
N THR A 125 8.92 -8.79 1.25
CA THR A 125 9.99 -9.43 0.48
C THR A 125 10.78 -10.49 1.26
N LYS A 126 10.37 -10.81 2.50
CA LYS A 126 11.04 -11.69 3.47
C LYS A 126 12.44 -11.23 3.91
N ARG A 127 12.86 -10.03 3.50
CA ARG A 127 14.07 -9.38 4.01
C ARG A 127 13.83 -8.86 5.43
N GLY A 128 14.80 -9.00 6.33
CA GLY A 128 14.80 -8.31 7.63
C GLY A 128 15.26 -6.86 7.52
N VAL A 129 14.89 -6.01 8.48
CA VAL A 129 15.37 -4.62 8.54
C VAL A 129 16.82 -4.52 9.05
N ASP A 130 17.44 -3.36 8.88
CA ASP A 130 18.72 -3.05 9.51
C ASP A 130 18.67 -3.12 11.04
N THR A 131 19.76 -3.56 11.67
CA THR A 131 19.95 -3.51 13.13
C THR A 131 21.13 -2.62 13.54
N ALA A 132 21.83 -2.04 12.56
CA ALA A 132 22.90 -1.08 12.77
C ALA A 132 22.66 0.14 11.88
N TYR A 133 22.67 1.32 12.50
CA TYR A 133 22.28 2.57 11.87
C TYR A 133 23.34 3.64 12.09
N ALA A 134 23.88 4.19 11.00
CA ALA A 134 24.78 5.32 10.99
C ALA A 134 24.03 6.65 11.20
N PHE A 135 24.65 7.56 11.92
CA PHE A 135 24.21 8.93 12.09
C PHE A 135 24.17 9.68 10.75
N ARG A 136 23.07 10.39 10.48
CA ARG A 136 22.95 11.28 9.31
C ARG A 136 22.97 12.74 9.75
N TYR A 137 21.95 13.15 10.51
CA TYR A 137 21.80 14.53 10.99
C TYR A 137 20.78 14.62 12.13
N VAL A 138 20.73 15.78 12.78
CA VAL A 138 19.67 16.18 13.71
C VAL A 138 18.97 17.42 13.15
N SER A 139 17.64 17.47 13.30
CA SER A 139 16.82 18.63 12.98
C SER A 139 15.78 18.84 14.08
N GLY A 140 15.96 19.87 14.90
CA GLY A 140 15.14 20.09 16.09
C GLY A 140 15.22 18.88 17.05
N ASP A 141 14.08 18.32 17.41
CA ASP A 141 13.99 17.12 18.26
C ASP A 141 14.07 15.79 17.50
N THR A 142 14.39 15.84 16.19
CA THR A 142 14.46 14.64 15.34
C THR A 142 15.91 14.28 15.02
N LEU A 143 16.30 13.08 15.42
CA LEU A 143 17.52 12.40 15.02
C LEU A 143 17.22 11.49 13.81
N VAL A 144 17.98 11.62 12.72
CA VAL A 144 17.83 10.77 11.54
C VAL A 144 19.05 9.86 11.41
N LEU A 145 18.78 8.57 11.25
CA LEU A 145 19.78 7.53 11.10
C LEU A 145 19.53 6.73 9.82
N LEU A 146 20.58 6.12 9.27
CA LEU A 146 20.52 5.28 8.08
C LEU A 146 21.12 3.90 8.33
N GLY A 147 20.40 2.86 7.98
CA GLY A 147 20.82 1.48 8.08
C GLY A 147 22.04 1.16 7.23
N ASN A 148 23.01 0.45 7.81
CA ASN A 148 24.30 0.18 7.19
C ASN A 148 24.24 -0.87 6.07
N LYS A 149 23.23 -1.76 6.07
CA LYS A 149 23.13 -2.87 5.11
C LYS A 149 22.11 -2.58 4.01
N TYR A 150 20.93 -2.06 4.35
CA TYR A 150 19.83 -1.89 3.40
C TYR A 150 19.37 -0.45 3.22
N SER A 151 20.07 0.51 3.86
CA SER A 151 19.68 1.92 3.84
C SER A 151 18.27 2.15 4.39
N ASP A 152 17.84 1.32 5.36
CA ASP A 152 16.59 1.56 6.08
C ASP A 152 16.72 2.85 6.90
N GLU A 153 15.78 3.78 6.75
CA GLU A 153 15.82 5.05 7.46
C GLU A 153 15.11 4.92 8.81
N LEU A 154 15.79 5.30 9.89
CA LEU A 154 15.23 5.35 11.23
C LEU A 154 15.21 6.80 11.70
N ARG A 155 14.01 7.39 11.76
CA ARG A 155 13.79 8.73 12.30
C ARG A 155 13.34 8.62 13.74
N LEU A 156 14.09 9.21 14.66
CA LEU A 156 13.84 9.18 16.09
C LEU A 156 13.47 10.58 16.59
N VAL A 157 12.27 10.73 17.14
CA VAL A 157 11.81 11.96 17.79
C VAL A 157 11.92 11.79 19.30
N LYS A 158 12.48 12.78 19.99
CA LYS A 158 12.63 12.76 21.46
C LYS A 158 11.27 12.54 22.13
N ALA A 159 11.17 11.52 22.97
CA ALA A 159 9.96 11.26 23.75
C ALA A 159 9.98 12.07 25.05
N GLY A 160 8.79 12.45 25.54
CA GLY A 160 8.60 12.97 26.89
C GLY A 160 7.95 11.93 27.81
N ALA A 161 7.89 12.22 29.10
CA ALA A 161 7.36 11.33 30.14
C ALA A 161 5.98 10.71 29.80
N GLN A 162 5.05 11.50 29.27
CA GLN A 162 3.71 11.01 28.89
C GLN A 162 3.77 9.95 27.77
N VAL A 163 4.67 10.13 26.81
CA VAL A 163 4.86 9.19 25.70
C VAL A 163 5.44 7.88 26.23
N LYS A 164 6.47 7.95 27.08
CA LYS A 164 7.03 6.79 27.77
C LYS A 164 5.96 6.02 28.54
N THR A 165 5.16 6.71 29.35
CA THR A 165 4.05 6.09 30.08
C THR A 165 3.10 5.36 29.13
N ALA A 166 2.69 5.99 28.02
CA ALA A 166 1.81 5.37 27.04
C ALA A 166 2.36 4.06 26.44
N TYR A 167 3.65 4.01 26.09
CA TYR A 167 4.25 2.76 25.62
C TYR A 167 4.33 1.71 26.73
N THR A 168 4.80 2.09 27.92
CA THR A 168 4.97 1.15 29.05
C THR A 168 3.65 0.65 29.65
N SER A 169 2.55 1.38 29.47
CA SER A 169 1.21 1.00 29.95
C SER A 169 0.41 0.18 28.92
N GLY A 170 1.02 -0.22 27.80
CA GLY A 170 0.35 -1.01 26.76
C GLY A 170 -0.59 -0.23 25.83
N LYS A 171 -0.50 1.10 25.76
CA LYS A 171 -1.39 1.91 24.89
C LYS A 171 -1.21 1.58 23.42
N LEU A 172 0.01 1.27 22.97
CA LEU A 172 0.25 0.84 21.59
C LEU A 172 -0.50 -0.47 21.27
N GLN A 173 -0.42 -1.46 22.15
CA GLN A 173 -1.17 -2.72 22.01
C GLN A 173 -2.67 -2.44 21.92
N ALA A 174 -3.20 -1.60 22.82
CA ALA A 174 -4.62 -1.25 22.82
C ALA A 174 -5.06 -0.63 21.48
N VAL A 175 -4.28 0.32 20.95
CA VAL A 175 -4.58 0.92 19.63
C VAL A 175 -4.50 -0.12 18.51
N ILE A 176 -3.51 -1.01 18.50
CA ILE A 176 -3.41 -2.07 17.47
C ILE A 176 -4.65 -2.97 17.49
N SER A 177 -5.07 -3.43 18.68
CA SER A 177 -6.26 -4.26 18.84
C SER A 177 -7.52 -3.51 18.39
N GLN A 178 -7.75 -2.30 18.91
CA GLN A 178 -8.90 -1.47 18.55
C GLN A 178 -8.94 -1.16 17.05
N ALA A 179 -7.79 -0.87 16.45
CA ALA A 179 -7.70 -0.59 15.03
C ALA A 179 -8.04 -1.81 14.19
N THR A 180 -7.49 -2.97 14.55
CA THR A 180 -7.72 -4.23 13.84
C THR A 180 -9.19 -4.63 13.93
N ASP A 181 -9.79 -4.52 15.12
CA ASP A 181 -11.21 -4.82 15.34
C ASP A 181 -12.11 -3.84 14.58
N PHE A 182 -11.81 -2.54 14.62
CA PHE A 182 -12.55 -1.54 13.86
C PHE A 182 -12.49 -1.85 12.35
N ILE A 183 -11.29 -2.03 11.80
CA ILE A 183 -11.08 -2.26 10.36
C ILE A 183 -11.78 -3.55 9.90
N ASN A 184 -11.67 -4.63 10.66
CA ASN A 184 -12.25 -5.93 10.27
C ASN A 184 -13.78 -5.96 10.34
N ASN A 185 -14.40 -5.05 11.11
CA ASN A 185 -15.86 -5.01 11.29
C ASN A 185 -16.56 -3.84 10.56
N ALA A 186 -15.81 -2.86 10.06
CA ALA A 186 -16.38 -1.58 9.62
C ALA A 186 -17.12 -1.58 8.26
N GLY A 187 -17.24 -2.73 7.59
CA GLY A 187 -17.78 -2.78 6.23
C GLY A 187 -16.97 -1.87 5.28
N TYR A 188 -17.64 -1.00 4.53
CA TYR A 188 -16.98 -0.02 3.68
C TYR A 188 -16.72 1.28 4.44
N LEU A 189 -15.45 1.67 4.47
CA LEU A 189 -15.02 2.90 5.13
C LEU A 189 -14.97 4.06 4.14
N SER A 190 -15.34 5.24 4.63
CA SER A 190 -15.19 6.48 3.88
C SER A 190 -14.82 7.65 4.77
N LEU A 191 -14.11 8.62 4.22
CA LEU A 191 -13.93 9.94 4.80
C LEU A 191 -14.75 10.92 3.96
N LYS A 192 -15.72 11.61 4.56
CA LYS A 192 -16.48 12.65 3.87
C LYS A 192 -15.91 14.02 4.16
N GLN A 193 -15.68 14.80 3.11
CA GLN A 193 -15.41 16.22 3.19
C GLN A 193 -16.28 16.93 2.16
N ASN A 194 -16.99 17.99 2.55
CA ASN A 194 -17.86 18.76 1.67
C ASN A 194 -18.85 17.90 0.85
N ASN A 195 -19.38 16.84 1.48
CA ASN A 195 -20.32 15.88 0.90
C ASN A 195 -19.75 14.99 -0.24
N ALA A 196 -18.44 15.07 -0.54
CA ALA A 196 -17.75 14.16 -1.45
C ALA A 196 -17.08 13.03 -0.67
N PRO A 197 -17.45 11.75 -0.89
CA PRO A 197 -16.84 10.65 -0.18
C PRO A 197 -15.49 10.26 -0.80
N THR A 198 -14.49 10.07 0.06
CA THR A 198 -13.27 9.33 -0.26
C THR A 198 -13.39 7.94 0.38
N MET A 199 -13.43 6.89 -0.43
CA MET A 199 -13.36 5.52 0.06
C MET A 199 -12.00 5.27 0.70
N VAL A 200 -11.99 4.61 1.86
CA VAL A 200 -10.79 4.20 2.58
C VAL A 200 -10.82 2.68 2.69
N TYR A 201 -9.70 2.02 2.40
CA TYR A 201 -9.58 0.58 2.55
C TYR A 201 -8.22 0.21 3.10
N PHE A 202 -8.20 -0.72 4.04
CA PHE A 202 -6.99 -1.15 4.73
C PHE A 202 -6.64 -2.58 4.33
N ASN A 203 -5.34 -2.84 4.19
CA ASN A 203 -4.78 -4.17 4.20
C ASN A 203 -3.91 -4.28 5.46
N VAL A 204 -4.45 -4.96 6.47
CA VAL A 204 -3.81 -5.12 7.79
C VAL A 204 -2.54 -5.97 7.70
N SER A 205 -2.54 -6.98 6.83
CA SER A 205 -1.39 -7.88 6.63
C SER A 205 -0.18 -7.13 6.06
N ASP A 206 -0.41 -6.31 5.03
CA ASP A 206 0.67 -5.57 4.37
C ASP A 206 0.95 -4.21 5.04
N LYS A 207 0.18 -3.85 6.08
CA LYS A 207 0.14 -2.52 6.72
C LYS A 207 0.09 -1.40 5.69
N SER A 208 -0.86 -1.52 4.77
CA SER A 208 -1.13 -0.49 3.75
C SER A 208 -2.57 -0.01 3.82
N VAL A 209 -2.76 1.25 3.45
CA VAL A 209 -4.06 1.89 3.33
C VAL A 209 -4.16 2.50 1.94
N GLY A 210 -5.31 2.34 1.33
CA GLY A 210 -5.66 2.93 0.06
C GLY A 210 -6.85 3.85 0.17
N PHE A 211 -6.88 4.82 -0.72
CA PHE A 211 -7.88 5.86 -0.80
C PHE A 211 -8.33 5.97 -2.23
N ALA A 212 -9.64 6.04 -2.45
CA ALA A 212 -10.21 6.28 -3.78
C ALA A 212 -11.26 7.37 -3.68
N ALA A 213 -11.23 8.31 -4.63
CA ALA A 213 -12.21 9.37 -4.75
C ALA A 213 -12.57 9.57 -6.22
N VAL A 214 -13.73 10.17 -6.47
CA VAL A 214 -14.17 10.56 -7.81
C VAL A 214 -14.33 12.08 -7.84
N ALA A 215 -13.63 12.73 -8.75
CA ALA A 215 -13.75 14.15 -9.01
C ALA A 215 -13.80 14.38 -10.52
N ASN A 216 -14.76 15.17 -11.00
CA ASN A 216 -14.96 15.43 -12.44
C ASN A 216 -15.01 14.14 -13.27
N ASP A 217 -15.74 13.12 -12.77
CA ASP A 217 -15.91 11.81 -13.40
C ASP A 217 -14.62 10.98 -13.59
N ILE A 218 -13.55 11.37 -12.90
CA ILE A 218 -12.27 10.67 -12.89
C ILE A 218 -12.08 10.07 -11.51
N LYS A 219 -11.92 8.74 -11.46
CA LYS A 219 -11.46 8.07 -10.25
C LYS A 219 -9.96 8.30 -10.09
N THR A 220 -9.57 8.79 -8.93
CA THR A 220 -8.17 8.85 -8.49
C THR A 220 -7.99 7.96 -7.28
N SER A 221 -6.89 7.21 -7.26
CA SER A 221 -6.52 6.40 -6.12
C SER A 221 -5.12 6.76 -5.63
N ALA A 222 -4.93 6.73 -4.31
CA ALA A 222 -3.65 6.91 -3.64
C ALA A 222 -3.47 5.85 -2.57
N GLY A 223 -2.23 5.51 -2.23
CA GLY A 223 -1.94 4.53 -1.20
C GLY A 223 -0.72 4.91 -0.39
N SER A 224 -0.69 4.47 0.86
CA SER A 224 0.44 4.66 1.77
C SER A 224 0.60 3.41 2.62
N GLY A 225 1.85 3.03 2.92
CA GLY A 225 2.07 2.19 4.10
C GLY A 225 1.74 2.96 5.36
N TYR A 226 1.52 2.24 6.45
CA TYR A 226 1.21 2.85 7.73
C TYR A 226 1.86 2.11 8.90
N ALA A 227 1.94 2.82 10.03
CA ALA A 227 2.31 2.28 11.33
C ALA A 227 1.23 2.60 12.36
N TYR A 228 1.03 1.73 13.34
CA TYR A 228 0.28 2.06 14.53
C TYR A 228 1.16 2.86 15.49
N THR A 229 0.56 3.83 16.17
CA THR A 229 1.17 4.66 17.20
C THR A 229 0.31 4.56 18.46
N THR A 230 0.76 5.17 19.56
CA THR A 230 -0.04 5.27 20.79
C THR A 230 -1.28 6.18 20.65
N THR A 231 -1.46 6.82 19.49
CA THR A 231 -2.56 7.75 19.21
C THR A 231 -3.45 7.34 18.04
N GLY A 232 -3.07 6.32 17.26
CA GLY A 232 -3.79 5.91 16.06
C GLY A 232 -2.84 5.38 14.99
N ILE A 233 -3.07 5.77 13.74
CA ILE A 233 -2.32 5.33 12.57
C ILE A 233 -1.52 6.50 12.00
N LEU A 234 -0.23 6.28 11.74
CA LEU A 234 0.67 7.17 11.03
C LEU A 234 0.86 6.68 9.60
N LEU A 235 0.69 7.56 8.62
CA LEU A 235 0.91 7.27 7.20
C LEU A 235 2.35 7.59 6.81
N ARG A 236 2.95 6.72 5.99
CA ARG A 236 4.27 6.93 5.39
C ARG A 236 4.31 8.16 4.49
N HIS A 237 3.27 8.36 3.70
CA HIS A 237 3.11 9.50 2.81
C HIS A 237 1.81 10.22 3.14
N PRO A 238 1.80 11.57 3.08
CA PRO A 238 0.55 12.32 3.18
C PRO A 238 -0.41 11.87 2.08
N VAL A 239 -1.67 11.70 2.45
CA VAL A 239 -2.73 11.38 1.50
C VAL A 239 -3.65 12.57 1.37
N GLN A 240 -4.09 12.84 0.15
CA GLN A 240 -5.05 13.89 -0.15
C GLN A 240 -6.48 13.36 0.04
N ALA A 241 -7.26 14.06 0.85
CA ALA A 241 -8.72 13.98 0.84
C ALA A 241 -9.28 15.41 0.77
N GLY A 242 -10.23 15.64 -0.15
CA GLY A 242 -10.85 16.96 -0.37
C GLY A 242 -9.87 18.13 -0.52
N GLY A 243 -8.71 17.89 -1.13
CA GLY A 243 -7.68 18.91 -1.37
C GLY A 243 -6.76 19.20 -0.18
N GLN A 244 -6.89 18.47 0.93
CA GLN A 244 -5.99 18.56 2.07
C GLN A 244 -5.20 17.27 2.28
N ALA A 245 -3.91 17.46 2.56
CA ALA A 245 -3.02 16.39 2.93
C ALA A 245 -3.14 16.10 4.43
N PHE A 246 -3.33 14.83 4.79
CA PHE A 246 -3.20 14.38 6.17
C PHE A 246 -2.20 13.22 6.24
N THR A 247 -1.52 13.12 7.37
CA THR A 247 -0.49 12.09 7.63
C THR A 247 -0.89 11.14 8.74
N THR A 248 -2.02 11.36 9.41
CA THR A 248 -2.47 10.51 10.52
C THR A 248 -3.98 10.28 10.50
N LEU A 249 -4.37 9.11 11.02
CA LEU A 249 -5.73 8.81 11.43
C LEU A 249 -5.69 8.54 12.93
N ASN A 250 -6.17 9.49 13.73
CA ASN A 250 -6.12 9.39 15.18
C ASN A 250 -7.29 8.57 15.70
N TRP A 251 -7.05 7.75 16.71
CA TRP A 251 -8.10 7.01 17.40
C TRP A 251 -8.78 7.92 18.44
N ASP A 252 -10.10 7.93 18.42
CA ASP A 252 -10.93 8.55 19.44
C ASP A 252 -11.58 7.45 20.29
N SER A 253 -11.16 7.34 21.56
CA SER A 253 -11.66 6.31 22.46
C SER A 253 -13.12 6.50 22.84
N ASP A 254 -13.63 7.72 22.78
CA ASP A 254 -15.00 8.02 23.19
C ASP A 254 -15.96 7.73 22.02
N ALA A 255 -15.54 8.08 20.81
CA ALA A 255 -16.30 7.77 19.59
C ALA A 255 -16.07 6.34 19.06
N LEU A 256 -15.08 5.62 19.59
CA LEU A 256 -14.63 4.30 19.10
C LEU A 256 -14.38 4.28 17.59
N ASN A 257 -13.72 5.33 17.09
CA ASN A 257 -13.57 5.57 15.66
C ASN A 257 -12.25 6.32 15.35
N PHE A 258 -11.78 6.16 14.12
CA PHE A 258 -10.69 6.96 13.59
C PHE A 258 -11.17 8.28 13.02
N TYR A 259 -10.34 9.30 13.12
CA TYR A 259 -10.54 10.57 12.43
C TYR A 259 -9.24 11.12 11.84
N ALA A 260 -9.37 11.80 10.70
CA ALA A 260 -8.36 12.72 10.21
C ALA A 260 -8.65 14.12 10.76
N THR A 261 -7.61 14.94 10.93
CA THR A 261 -7.80 16.39 11.14
C THR A 261 -7.81 17.07 9.79
N VAL A 262 -8.96 17.64 9.42
CA VAL A 262 -9.19 18.33 8.15
C VAL A 262 -9.80 19.68 8.48
N ASP A 263 -9.24 20.77 7.97
CA ASP A 263 -9.68 22.15 8.26
C ASP A 263 -9.75 22.46 9.78
N LYS A 264 -8.82 21.90 10.56
CA LYS A 264 -8.78 21.97 12.04
C LYS A 264 -9.97 21.32 12.76
N ALA A 265 -10.81 20.57 12.03
CA ALA A 265 -11.90 19.79 12.58
C ALA A 265 -11.62 18.27 12.50
N LYS A 266 -12.29 17.49 13.34
CA LYS A 266 -12.25 16.03 13.24
C LYS A 266 -13.18 15.58 12.12
N ALA A 267 -12.63 14.88 11.13
CA ALA A 267 -13.40 14.16 10.12
C ALA A 267 -13.30 12.66 10.43
N TYR A 268 -14.39 12.08 10.95
CA TYR A 268 -14.43 10.66 11.32
C TYR A 268 -14.58 9.76 10.09
N LEU A 269 -14.08 8.53 10.20
CA LEU A 269 -14.38 7.50 9.20
C LEU A 269 -15.85 7.07 9.35
N GLU A 270 -16.59 7.15 8.25
CA GLU A 270 -17.95 6.65 8.17
C GLU A 270 -17.96 5.21 7.68
N GLN A 271 -18.84 4.41 8.28
CA GLN A 271 -19.08 3.01 7.91
C GLN A 271 -20.33 2.90 7.04
N GLY A 272 -20.26 2.08 5.99
CA GLY A 272 -21.35 1.83 5.07
C GLY A 272 -21.48 0.36 4.72
N ALA A 273 -22.73 -0.08 4.52
CA ALA A 273 -23.02 -1.41 3.99
C ALA A 273 -22.67 -1.55 2.50
N LEU A 274 -22.58 -0.42 1.78
CA LEU A 274 -22.18 -0.33 0.38
C LEU A 274 -20.91 0.52 0.26
N PRO A 275 -20.07 0.27 -0.77
CA PRO A 275 -18.98 1.16 -1.07
C PRO A 275 -19.52 2.59 -1.31
N PRO A 276 -18.81 3.62 -0.84
CA PRO A 276 -19.28 4.99 -0.92
C PRO A 276 -19.14 5.58 -2.33
N LEU A 277 -18.38 4.92 -3.21
CA LEU A 277 -18.23 5.30 -4.61
C LEU A 277 -19.15 4.45 -5.49
N PRO A 278 -19.68 4.98 -6.60
CA PRO A 278 -20.51 4.20 -7.51
C PRO A 278 -19.81 2.95 -8.07
N ALA A 279 -20.56 1.85 -8.18
CA ALA A 279 -20.06 0.52 -8.60
C ALA A 279 -19.21 0.57 -9.88
N HIS A 280 -19.62 1.35 -10.87
CA HIS A 280 -18.94 1.42 -12.16
C HIS A 280 -17.52 2.02 -12.09
N TYR A 281 -17.17 2.78 -11.04
CA TYR A 281 -15.80 3.24 -10.81
C TYR A 281 -14.92 2.19 -10.14
N LEU A 282 -15.52 1.24 -9.42
CA LEU A 282 -14.80 0.23 -8.64
C LEU A 282 -14.66 -1.11 -9.39
N LEU A 283 -15.53 -1.37 -10.36
CA LEU A 283 -15.57 -2.61 -11.14
C LEU A 283 -14.26 -2.83 -11.91
N GLY A 284 -13.62 -3.99 -11.69
CA GLY A 284 -12.32 -4.35 -12.28
C GLY A 284 -11.11 -3.86 -11.48
N THR A 285 -11.34 -3.18 -10.36
CA THR A 285 -10.29 -2.62 -9.49
C THR A 285 -10.52 -3.04 -8.04
N GLU A 286 -11.22 -2.23 -7.24
CA GLU A 286 -11.57 -2.58 -5.85
C GLU A 286 -12.69 -3.63 -5.78
N LEU A 287 -13.50 -3.76 -6.84
CA LEU A 287 -14.48 -4.84 -7.03
C LEU A 287 -14.03 -5.74 -8.18
N SER A 288 -14.30 -7.04 -8.06
CA SER A 288 -13.99 -8.01 -9.12
C SER A 288 -14.57 -7.57 -10.47
N GLY A 289 -13.75 -7.60 -11.52
CA GLY A 289 -14.21 -7.40 -12.90
C GLY A 289 -14.97 -8.59 -13.46
N LEU A 290 -14.95 -9.75 -12.78
CA LEU A 290 -15.64 -10.97 -13.17
C LEU A 290 -17.00 -11.05 -12.48
N GLN A 291 -18.06 -10.91 -13.27
CA GLN A 291 -19.43 -10.81 -12.81
C GLN A 291 -20.23 -11.98 -13.35
N THR A 292 -20.55 -12.93 -12.48
CA THR A 292 -21.18 -14.20 -12.80
C THR A 292 -22.70 -14.13 -12.67
N LEU A 293 -23.39 -14.56 -13.72
CA LEU A 293 -24.80 -14.85 -13.79
C LEU A 293 -24.96 -16.37 -13.84
N PRO A 294 -25.16 -17.05 -12.71
CA PRO A 294 -25.41 -18.48 -12.69
C PRO A 294 -26.76 -18.81 -13.31
N SER A 295 -26.92 -20.04 -13.81
CA SER A 295 -28.25 -20.54 -14.18
C SER A 295 -29.20 -20.43 -12.99
N PRO A 296 -30.44 -19.91 -13.17
CA PRO A 296 -31.44 -19.85 -12.10
C PRO A 296 -31.76 -21.21 -11.49
N GLY A 297 -31.55 -22.31 -12.22
CA GLY A 297 -31.71 -23.67 -11.68
C GLY A 297 -30.58 -24.09 -10.73
N SER A 298 -29.42 -23.42 -10.77
CA SER A 298 -28.29 -23.66 -9.87
C SER A 298 -28.27 -22.67 -8.70
N LEU A 299 -28.47 -21.38 -8.99
CA LEU A 299 -28.58 -20.33 -7.99
C LEU A 299 -29.48 -19.22 -8.51
N ALA A 300 -30.65 -19.06 -7.92
CA ALA A 300 -31.57 -17.98 -8.27
C ALA A 300 -31.12 -16.66 -7.60
N LEU A 301 -30.59 -15.73 -8.40
CA LEU A 301 -30.27 -14.39 -7.92
C LEU A 301 -31.51 -13.49 -7.88
N PRO A 302 -31.65 -12.62 -6.86
CA PRO A 302 -32.74 -11.64 -6.80
C PRO A 302 -32.55 -10.52 -7.84
N GLY A 303 -33.62 -9.77 -8.12
CA GLY A 303 -33.55 -8.60 -9.01
C GLY A 303 -33.57 -8.91 -10.51
N TRP A 304 -33.73 -10.17 -10.91
CA TRP A 304 -33.97 -10.53 -12.31
C TRP A 304 -35.43 -10.24 -12.69
N SER A 305 -35.59 -9.23 -13.55
CA SER A 305 -36.87 -8.84 -14.16
C SER A 305 -37.49 -9.95 -15.00
N THR A 306 -38.80 -9.86 -15.24
CA THR A 306 -39.53 -10.79 -16.13
C THR A 306 -38.95 -10.78 -17.54
N ASP A 307 -38.65 -9.60 -18.09
CA ASP A 307 -38.10 -9.47 -19.44
C ASP A 307 -36.71 -10.10 -19.54
N PHE A 308 -35.83 -9.88 -18.54
CA PHE A 308 -34.52 -10.51 -18.56
C PHE A 308 -34.60 -12.04 -18.38
N LYS A 309 -35.50 -12.54 -17.52
CA LYS A 309 -35.75 -13.98 -17.40
C LYS A 309 -36.21 -14.60 -18.72
N ALA A 310 -37.03 -13.90 -19.50
CA ALA A 310 -37.43 -14.34 -20.83
C ALA A 310 -36.23 -14.44 -21.79
N ILE A 311 -35.35 -13.43 -21.81
CA ILE A 311 -34.09 -13.44 -22.59
C ILE A 311 -33.20 -14.63 -22.19
N TRP A 312 -32.99 -14.83 -20.88
CA TRP A 312 -32.20 -15.94 -20.37
C TRP A 312 -32.79 -17.29 -20.77
N ASN A 313 -34.09 -17.48 -20.59
CA ASN A 313 -34.78 -18.73 -20.89
C ASN A 313 -34.77 -19.05 -22.39
N ASP A 314 -34.95 -18.06 -23.26
CA ASP A 314 -34.84 -18.26 -24.71
C ASP A 314 -33.43 -18.72 -25.10
N MET A 315 -32.40 -18.05 -24.59
CA MET A 315 -31.00 -18.47 -24.79
C MET A 315 -30.77 -19.90 -24.27
N ALA A 316 -31.14 -20.19 -23.02
CA ALA A 316 -30.94 -21.50 -22.39
C ALA A 316 -31.64 -22.63 -23.18
N ASN A 317 -32.86 -22.39 -23.68
CA ASN A 317 -33.60 -23.35 -24.49
C ASN A 317 -32.93 -23.60 -25.85
N LYS A 318 -32.44 -22.55 -26.52
CA LYS A 318 -31.69 -22.69 -27.78
C LYS A 318 -30.40 -23.49 -27.61
N PHE A 319 -29.68 -23.26 -26.51
CA PHE A 319 -28.48 -24.00 -26.14
C PHE A 319 -28.80 -25.48 -25.84
N LYS A 320 -29.86 -25.74 -25.04
CA LYS A 320 -30.33 -27.09 -24.73
C LYS A 320 -30.77 -27.86 -25.99
N ALA A 321 -31.46 -27.22 -26.93
CA ALA A 321 -31.88 -27.84 -28.19
C ALA A 321 -30.72 -28.31 -29.07
N ARG A 322 -29.51 -27.78 -28.87
CA ARG A 322 -28.26 -28.23 -29.51
C ARG A 322 -27.50 -29.28 -28.71
N GLY A 323 -28.02 -29.73 -27.57
CA GLY A 323 -27.33 -30.67 -26.67
C GLY A 323 -26.29 -30.02 -25.76
N PHE A 324 -26.26 -28.68 -25.67
CA PHE A 324 -25.30 -27.93 -24.87
C PHE A 324 -25.99 -27.11 -23.79
N PRO A 325 -26.45 -27.72 -22.67
CA PRO A 325 -27.15 -26.98 -21.64
C PRO A 325 -26.28 -25.85 -21.06
N LEU A 326 -26.88 -24.67 -20.90
CA LEU A 326 -26.25 -23.49 -20.33
C LEU A 326 -26.05 -23.64 -18.82
N SER A 327 -24.85 -23.32 -18.31
CA SER A 327 -24.55 -23.37 -16.87
C SER A 327 -24.43 -21.99 -16.24
N LYS A 328 -23.70 -21.06 -16.87
CA LYS A 328 -23.52 -19.68 -16.40
C LYS A 328 -23.07 -18.74 -17.52
N VAL A 329 -23.21 -17.45 -17.28
CA VAL A 329 -22.60 -16.38 -18.07
C VAL A 329 -21.69 -15.57 -17.16
N VAL A 330 -20.51 -15.20 -17.62
CA VAL A 330 -19.59 -14.32 -16.89
C VAL A 330 -19.34 -13.06 -17.74
N PHE A 331 -19.68 -11.91 -17.18
CA PHE A 331 -19.28 -10.61 -17.70
C PHE A 331 -17.90 -10.28 -17.14
N ASP A 332 -16.91 -10.21 -18.01
CA ASP A 332 -15.52 -9.98 -17.67
C ASP A 332 -15.07 -8.59 -18.16
N PHE A 333 -14.86 -7.70 -17.19
CA PHE A 333 -14.40 -6.32 -17.35
C PHE A 333 -12.90 -6.15 -17.02
N GLN A 334 -12.12 -7.22 -16.93
CA GLN A 334 -10.70 -7.13 -16.53
C GLN A 334 -9.83 -6.38 -17.55
N VAL A 335 -10.28 -6.28 -18.81
CA VAL A 335 -9.59 -5.51 -19.85
C VAL A 335 -10.26 -4.14 -19.99
N PRO A 336 -9.54 -3.02 -19.73
CA PRO A 336 -10.11 -1.68 -19.88
C PRO A 336 -10.70 -1.45 -21.28
N GLY A 337 -11.95 -0.99 -21.34
CA GLY A 337 -12.66 -0.71 -22.59
C GLY A 337 -13.22 -1.93 -23.32
N VAL A 338 -13.03 -3.15 -22.80
CA VAL A 338 -13.57 -4.39 -23.37
C VAL A 338 -14.39 -5.16 -22.35
N LEU A 339 -15.58 -5.60 -22.74
CA LEU A 339 -16.38 -6.58 -22.01
C LEU A 339 -16.28 -7.92 -22.74
N ASN A 340 -15.78 -8.95 -22.07
CA ASN A 340 -15.88 -10.32 -22.53
C ASN A 340 -17.11 -10.98 -21.88
N VAL A 341 -18.08 -11.40 -22.69
CA VAL A 341 -19.21 -12.20 -22.23
C VAL A 341 -18.87 -13.66 -22.46
N ASN A 342 -18.47 -14.35 -21.40
CA ASN A 342 -18.10 -15.75 -21.42
C ASN A 342 -19.32 -16.62 -21.06
N ILE A 343 -19.89 -17.29 -22.06
CA ILE A 343 -21.05 -18.17 -21.90
C ILE A 343 -20.53 -19.59 -21.73
N THR A 344 -20.78 -20.21 -20.57
CA THR A 344 -20.40 -21.60 -20.29
C THR A 344 -21.56 -22.54 -20.57
N PHE A 345 -21.31 -23.56 -21.39
CA PHE A 345 -22.29 -24.57 -21.79
C PHE A 345 -21.62 -25.94 -21.88
N ALA A 346 -22.24 -26.97 -21.28
CA ALA A 346 -21.57 -28.24 -21.04
C ALA A 346 -20.16 -28.03 -20.43
N SER A 347 -19.10 -28.54 -21.07
CA SER A 347 -17.69 -28.36 -20.68
C SER A 347 -16.96 -27.25 -21.45
N TYR A 348 -17.67 -26.45 -22.25
CA TYR A 348 -17.09 -25.45 -23.16
C TYR A 348 -17.43 -24.02 -22.73
N VAL A 349 -16.64 -23.07 -23.25
CA VAL A 349 -16.89 -21.63 -23.11
C VAL A 349 -16.87 -21.00 -24.49
N GLY A 350 -17.89 -20.19 -24.78
CA GLY A 350 -17.92 -19.27 -25.90
C GLY A 350 -17.71 -17.84 -25.41
N ARG A 351 -16.70 -17.15 -25.94
CA ARG A 351 -16.39 -15.75 -25.60
C ARG A 351 -16.93 -14.79 -26.66
N TYR A 352 -17.85 -13.93 -26.25
CA TYR A 352 -18.44 -12.87 -27.06
C TYR A 352 -17.91 -11.52 -26.57
N SER A 353 -17.02 -10.89 -27.33
CA SER A 353 -16.34 -9.66 -26.89
C SER A 353 -17.03 -8.41 -27.42
N PHE A 354 -17.05 -7.36 -26.61
CA PHE A 354 -17.61 -6.06 -26.93
C PHE A 354 -16.62 -4.97 -26.57
N LYS A 355 -16.48 -3.96 -27.43
CA LYS A 355 -15.93 -2.67 -27.02
C LYS A 355 -17.02 -1.94 -26.25
N TYR A 356 -16.68 -1.27 -25.14
CA TYR A 356 -17.65 -0.43 -24.45
C TYR A 356 -17.18 1.01 -24.30
N THR A 357 -18.16 1.92 -24.25
CA THR A 357 -17.99 3.28 -23.76
C THR A 357 -18.88 3.48 -22.54
N ARG A 358 -18.47 4.36 -21.62
CA ARG A 358 -19.19 4.62 -20.38
C ARG A 358 -19.38 6.13 -20.18
N THR A 359 -20.57 6.54 -19.76
CA THR A 359 -20.84 7.92 -19.32
C THR A 359 -20.36 8.17 -17.89
N ALA A 360 -20.30 9.43 -17.47
CA ALA A 360 -20.13 9.86 -16.07
C ALA A 360 -21.06 9.13 -15.08
N ASN A 361 -22.33 8.94 -15.46
CA ASN A 361 -23.34 8.28 -14.63
C ASN A 361 -23.30 6.74 -14.67
N GLY A 362 -22.23 6.14 -15.22
CA GLY A 362 -22.10 4.68 -15.26
C GLY A 362 -23.02 3.96 -16.25
N VAL A 363 -23.43 4.64 -17.33
CA VAL A 363 -24.21 4.03 -18.42
C VAL A 363 -23.26 3.54 -19.50
N TYR A 364 -23.32 2.24 -19.78
CA TYR A 364 -22.47 1.54 -20.73
C TYR A 364 -23.18 1.35 -22.07
N THR A 365 -22.46 1.56 -23.16
CA THR A 365 -22.88 1.18 -24.52
C THR A 365 -21.91 0.13 -25.04
N PHE A 366 -22.42 -0.95 -25.64
CA PHE A 366 -21.61 -2.07 -26.10
C PHE A 366 -21.66 -2.18 -27.63
N THR A 367 -20.49 -2.35 -28.24
CA THR A 367 -20.35 -2.59 -29.67
C THR A 367 -19.66 -3.94 -29.88
N PRO A 368 -20.29 -4.90 -30.58
CA PRO A 368 -19.69 -6.21 -30.82
C PRO A 368 -18.31 -6.10 -31.47
N LEU A 369 -17.38 -6.94 -31.03
CA LEU A 369 -16.09 -7.16 -31.68
C LEU A 369 -16.12 -8.46 -32.50
N PRO A 370 -15.23 -8.61 -33.49
CA PRO A 370 -15.06 -9.88 -34.19
C PRO A 370 -14.74 -11.02 -33.21
N PHE A 371 -15.17 -12.23 -33.54
CA PHE A 371 -14.80 -13.42 -32.76
C PHE A 371 -13.29 -13.60 -32.75
N ALA A 372 -12.74 -13.94 -31.58
CA ALA A 372 -11.34 -14.31 -31.45
C ALA A 372 -11.05 -15.58 -32.26
N THR A 373 -9.80 -15.74 -32.70
CA THR A 373 -9.35 -16.92 -33.47
C THR A 373 -8.92 -18.08 -32.58
N ASP A 374 -9.17 -18.02 -31.27
CA ASP A 374 -8.87 -19.08 -30.33
C ASP A 374 -10.06 -20.05 -30.17
N ALA A 375 -9.90 -21.06 -29.31
CA ALA A 375 -10.93 -22.07 -29.08
C ALA A 375 -12.25 -21.45 -28.55
N GLN A 376 -12.16 -20.46 -27.67
CA GLN A 376 -13.35 -19.82 -27.10
C GLN A 376 -14.09 -18.94 -28.11
N GLY A 377 -13.35 -18.23 -28.98
CA GLY A 377 -13.93 -17.48 -30.07
C GLY A 377 -14.51 -18.38 -31.17
N SER A 378 -13.87 -19.51 -31.46
CA SER A 378 -14.40 -20.53 -32.38
C SER A 378 -15.72 -21.11 -31.88
N ASN A 379 -15.79 -21.44 -30.59
CA ASN A 379 -17.02 -21.88 -29.93
C ASN A 379 -18.12 -20.82 -29.99
N ALA A 380 -17.76 -19.55 -29.75
CA ALA A 380 -18.71 -18.43 -29.82
C ALA A 380 -19.26 -18.23 -31.24
N ASN A 381 -18.40 -18.34 -32.26
CA ASN A 381 -18.82 -18.25 -33.66
C ASN A 381 -19.83 -19.34 -34.00
N ALA A 382 -19.52 -20.59 -33.64
CA ALA A 382 -20.36 -21.76 -33.92
C ALA A 382 -21.74 -21.72 -33.22
N LEU A 383 -21.83 -21.11 -32.03
CA LEU A 383 -23.07 -21.02 -31.24
C LEU A 383 -23.65 -19.60 -31.17
N SER A 384 -23.22 -18.72 -32.06
CA SER A 384 -23.70 -17.34 -32.11
C SER A 384 -25.23 -17.22 -32.27
N PRO A 385 -25.96 -18.09 -33.02
CA PRO A 385 -27.41 -18.01 -33.08
C PRO A 385 -28.09 -18.33 -31.74
N GLN A 386 -27.48 -19.18 -30.90
CA GLN A 386 -28.01 -19.54 -29.58
C GLN A 386 -27.79 -18.40 -28.57
N ALA A 387 -26.64 -17.71 -28.65
CA ALA A 387 -26.31 -16.57 -27.78
C ALA A 387 -26.94 -15.24 -28.21
N LYS A 388 -27.60 -15.21 -29.38
CA LYS A 388 -28.22 -14.01 -29.96
C LYS A 388 -29.14 -13.25 -28.98
N PRO A 389 -30.02 -13.90 -28.18
CA PRO A 389 -30.93 -13.17 -27.29
C PRO A 389 -30.20 -12.25 -26.29
N LEU A 390 -29.10 -12.72 -25.70
CA LEU A 390 -28.31 -11.95 -24.76
C LEU A 390 -27.44 -10.90 -25.46
N THR A 391 -26.79 -11.28 -26.56
CA THR A 391 -25.88 -10.39 -27.31
C THR A 391 -26.62 -9.25 -28.01
N ASP A 392 -27.84 -9.49 -28.50
CA ASP A 392 -28.74 -8.45 -29.00
C ASP A 392 -29.19 -7.51 -27.88
N MET A 393 -29.52 -8.03 -26.69
CA MET A 393 -29.90 -7.20 -25.55
C MET A 393 -28.78 -6.22 -25.23
N LEU A 394 -27.53 -6.68 -25.16
CA LEU A 394 -26.37 -5.82 -24.88
C LEU A 394 -26.11 -4.80 -26.00
N THR A 395 -26.31 -5.17 -27.26
CA THR A 395 -26.05 -4.28 -28.40
C THR A 395 -27.14 -3.21 -28.58
N ASN A 396 -28.39 -3.56 -28.29
CA ASN A 396 -29.55 -2.71 -28.51
C ASN A 396 -29.93 -1.86 -27.30
N ASN A 397 -29.27 -2.06 -26.16
CA ASN A 397 -29.57 -1.35 -24.92
C ASN A 397 -28.28 -0.82 -24.28
N ARG A 398 -28.38 0.38 -23.73
CA ARG A 398 -27.40 0.92 -22.80
C ARG A 398 -27.72 0.44 -21.40
N LEU A 399 -26.71 0.00 -20.65
CA LEU A 399 -26.89 -0.54 -19.31
C LEU A 399 -26.30 0.38 -18.25
N ALA A 400 -27.10 0.77 -17.25
CA ALA A 400 -26.63 1.38 -16.02
C ALA A 400 -26.15 0.28 -15.06
N ILE A 401 -24.95 0.46 -14.48
CA ILE A 401 -24.38 -0.44 -13.47
C ILE A 401 -24.46 0.20 -12.08
N SER A 402 -25.07 -0.50 -11.13
CA SER A 402 -25.28 -0.02 -9.76
C SER A 402 -25.08 -1.13 -8.73
N TYR A 403 -25.14 -0.76 -7.45
CA TYR A 403 -25.33 -1.74 -6.37
C TYR A 403 -26.79 -2.19 -6.32
N ALA A 404 -27.00 -3.45 -5.99
CA ALA A 404 -28.29 -4.01 -5.62
C ALA A 404 -28.17 -4.65 -4.24
N THR A 405 -29.03 -4.26 -3.30
CA THR A 405 -28.98 -4.76 -1.92
C THR A 405 -29.21 -6.28 -1.88
N PHE A 406 -28.43 -6.98 -1.06
CA PHE A 406 -28.54 -8.42 -0.86
C PHE A 406 -28.35 -8.75 0.63
N PRO A 407 -29.08 -9.75 1.19
CA PRO A 407 -28.84 -10.15 2.58
C PRO A 407 -27.37 -10.51 2.81
N GLY A 408 -26.71 -9.80 3.73
CA GLY A 408 -25.29 -9.99 4.02
C GLY A 408 -24.32 -9.28 3.06
N GLY A 409 -24.80 -8.41 2.15
CA GLY A 409 -23.92 -7.62 1.28
C GLY A 409 -24.65 -6.92 0.13
N PHE A 410 -24.08 -7.00 -1.06
CA PHE A 410 -24.70 -6.48 -2.28
C PHE A 410 -24.36 -7.34 -3.49
N LEU A 411 -25.08 -7.10 -4.58
CA LEU A 411 -24.83 -7.60 -5.92
C LEU A 411 -24.51 -6.44 -6.84
N ILE A 412 -23.93 -6.75 -8.00
CA ILE A 412 -23.86 -5.78 -9.09
C ILE A 412 -25.16 -5.87 -9.89
N GLY A 413 -25.89 -4.76 -9.96
CA GLY A 413 -27.12 -4.62 -10.72
C GLY A 413 -26.85 -4.01 -12.09
N TYR A 414 -27.60 -4.50 -13.07
CA TYR A 414 -27.62 -4.00 -14.45
C TYR A 414 -29.06 -3.66 -14.80
N THR A 415 -29.30 -2.44 -15.24
CA THR A 415 -30.62 -2.01 -15.71
C THR A 415 -30.49 -1.34 -17.05
N SER A 416 -31.31 -1.75 -18.02
CA SER A 416 -31.35 -1.07 -19.32
C SER A 416 -31.94 0.34 -19.15
N VAL A 417 -31.23 1.33 -19.69
CA VAL A 417 -31.71 2.73 -19.73
C VAL A 417 -32.75 2.91 -20.83
N ASP A 418 -32.62 2.16 -21.93
CA ASP A 418 -33.51 2.28 -23.09
C ASP A 418 -34.80 1.46 -22.92
N LYS A 419 -34.73 0.37 -22.14
CA LYS A 419 -35.87 -0.47 -21.76
C LYS A 419 -35.81 -0.85 -20.28
N PRO A 420 -36.26 0.03 -19.36
CA PRO A 420 -36.13 -0.17 -17.90
C PRO A 420 -36.78 -1.43 -17.34
N SER A 421 -37.66 -2.10 -18.09
CA SER A 421 -38.20 -3.42 -17.71
C SER A 421 -37.16 -4.54 -17.79
N ILE A 422 -36.00 -4.33 -18.42
CA ILE A 422 -34.87 -5.26 -18.41
C ILE A 422 -33.90 -4.86 -17.28
N GLY A 423 -33.90 -5.68 -16.24
CA GLY A 423 -32.94 -5.60 -15.13
C GLY A 423 -32.53 -6.98 -14.62
N PHE A 424 -31.29 -7.08 -14.14
CA PHE A 424 -30.71 -8.30 -13.57
C PHE A 424 -29.53 -8.00 -12.65
N THR A 425 -29.06 -9.03 -11.94
CA THR A 425 -27.94 -8.94 -10.99
C THR A 425 -26.90 -10.03 -11.25
N SER A 426 -25.67 -9.80 -10.78
CA SER A 426 -24.57 -10.76 -10.79
C SER A 426 -23.88 -10.85 -9.43
N ILE A 427 -23.18 -11.97 -9.23
CA ILE A 427 -22.26 -12.23 -8.11
C ILE A 427 -20.81 -12.23 -8.61
N TRP A 428 -19.84 -12.01 -7.73
CA TRP A 428 -18.41 -12.13 -8.04
C TRP A 428 -17.77 -13.33 -7.37
#